data_AF-A0A962DQY5-F1
#
_entry.id   AF-A0A962DQY5-F1
#
_cell.length_a   1.000
_cell.length_b   1.000
_cell.length_c   1.000
_cell.angle_alpha   90.00
_cell.angle_beta   90.00
_cell.angle_gamma   90.00
#
_symmetry.space_group_name_H-M   'P 1'
#
loop_
_entity.id
_entity.type
_entity.pdbx_description
1 polymer ?
#
loop_
_entity_poly.entity_id
_entity_poly.type
_entity_poly.pdbx_seq_one_letter_code
_entity_poly.pdbx_strand_id
1 'polypeptide(L)'
;MNRKNTLPIRLLHASLTLLLLSGCATMPPPEPAPEPPPARDRVAELRTLASATRSAVEVAPLQNPAVELLIEAAAAAEARGEHSAALAQIEEALTIEPENPRLWQLKAEALLRQGEFLDAEKLAMKSYDLGSQIGEWCMRNWLLIAETRDALGDASTSEAARRRADGCPTRPLPRY
;
A
#
# COMPACT_ATOMS: atom_id res chain seq x y z
N MET A 1 33.36 84.98 26.30
CA MET A 1 32.11 85.48 26.92
C MET A 1 31.18 84.29 27.10
N ASN A 2 31.33 83.52 28.18
CA ASN A 2 30.47 83.54 29.38
C ASN A 2 28.96 83.36 29.11
N ARG A 3 28.41 82.16 29.35
CA ARG A 3 27.39 81.92 30.39
C ARG A 3 27.00 80.45 30.47
N LYS A 4 27.04 79.94 31.70
CA LYS A 4 26.46 78.67 32.18
C LYS A 4 24.94 78.73 32.04
N ASN A 5 24.28 77.61 31.76
CA ASN A 5 22.89 77.38 32.20
C ASN A 5 22.62 75.88 32.36
N THR A 6 22.66 75.45 33.62
CA THR A 6 22.11 74.21 34.17
C THR A 6 20.59 74.33 34.32
N LEU A 7 19.81 73.27 34.01
CA LEU A 7 18.40 73.07 34.42
C LEU A 7 17.99 71.59 34.11
N PRO A 8 16.95 71.01 34.75
CA PRO A 8 17.11 70.01 35.81
C PRO A 8 16.57 68.59 35.48
N ILE A 9 17.26 67.58 36.04
CA ILE A 9 17.11 66.11 35.85
C ILE A 9 15.80 65.52 36.47
N ARG A 10 14.79 66.34 36.81
CA ARG A 10 13.66 65.90 37.66
C ARG A 10 12.35 65.54 36.94
N LEU A 11 12.32 65.50 35.61
CA LEU A 11 11.08 65.20 34.86
C LEU A 11 11.01 63.79 34.24
N LEU A 12 12.00 62.92 34.48
CA LEU A 12 12.04 61.57 33.88
C LEU A 12 11.54 60.43 34.78
N HIS A 13 10.98 60.72 35.96
CA HIS A 13 10.65 59.68 36.97
C HIS A 13 9.16 59.33 37.05
N ALA A 14 8.31 59.86 36.17
CA ALA A 14 6.85 59.67 36.24
C ALA A 14 6.29 58.58 35.29
N SER A 15 7.15 57.76 34.67
CA SER A 15 6.71 56.72 33.70
C SER A 15 7.21 55.32 34.03
N LEU A 16 7.65 55.06 35.28
CA LEU A 16 8.34 53.82 35.66
C LEU A 16 7.62 53.00 36.74
N THR A 17 6.28 53.01 36.75
CA THR A 17 5.47 52.23 37.71
C THR A 17 4.26 51.56 37.04
N LEU A 18 4.45 50.95 35.87
CA LEU A 18 3.42 50.10 35.25
C LEU A 18 4.00 48.95 34.40
N LEU A 19 4.95 48.18 34.94
CA LEU A 19 5.50 46.99 34.26
C LEU A 19 5.89 45.88 35.25
N LEU A 20 5.00 45.57 36.20
CA LEU A 20 5.16 44.45 37.15
C LEU A 20 4.01 43.42 37.01
N LEU A 21 3.77 42.92 35.80
CA LEU A 21 3.07 41.64 35.58
C LEU A 21 3.73 40.88 34.42
N SER A 22 4.97 40.44 34.62
CA SER A 22 5.54 39.35 33.81
C SER A 22 5.00 38.05 34.38
N GLY A 23 3.84 37.61 33.88
CA GLY A 23 3.29 36.31 34.19
C GLY A 23 4.20 35.20 33.64
N CYS A 24 4.62 34.28 34.50
CA CYS A 24 5.25 33.03 34.06
C CYS A 24 4.20 32.16 33.38
N ALA A 25 4.05 32.29 32.06
CA ALA A 25 3.34 31.29 31.27
C ALA A 25 4.26 30.07 31.09
N THR A 26 4.08 29.04 31.91
CA THR A 26 4.63 27.71 31.64
C THR A 26 3.91 27.17 30.41
N MET A 27 4.63 27.05 29.30
CA MET A 27 4.14 26.36 28.12
C MET A 27 4.16 24.85 28.43
N PRO A 28 3.03 24.13 28.36
CA PRO A 28 3.03 22.69 28.53
C PRO A 28 3.93 22.06 27.45
N PRO A 29 4.64 20.95 27.75
CA PRO A 29 5.45 20.25 26.76
C PRO A 29 4.58 19.92 25.53
N PRO A 30 5.10 20.08 24.30
CA PRO A 30 4.36 19.68 23.12
C PRO A 30 3.97 18.20 23.26
N GLU A 31 2.68 17.91 23.06
CA GLU A 31 2.19 16.53 23.10
C GLU A 31 2.99 15.68 22.10
N PRO A 32 3.31 14.40 22.44
CA PRO A 32 3.98 13.50 21.51
C PRO A 32 3.17 13.45 20.21
N ALA A 33 3.84 13.64 19.07
CA ALA A 33 3.18 13.53 17.78
C ALA A 33 2.51 12.14 17.65
N PRO A 34 1.30 12.06 17.08
CA PRO A 34 0.65 10.78 16.87
C PRO A 34 1.56 9.85 16.06
N GLU A 35 1.61 8.58 16.46
CA GLU A 35 2.41 7.58 15.76
C GLU A 35 2.01 7.54 14.27
N PRO A 36 2.98 7.44 13.34
CA PRO A 36 2.66 7.32 11.93
C PRO A 36 1.77 6.09 11.70
N PRO A 37 0.80 6.16 10.77
CA PRO A 37 -0.06 5.03 10.48
C PRO A 37 0.78 3.79 10.14
N PRO A 38 0.30 2.58 10.47
CA PRO A 38 1.00 1.35 10.14
C PRO A 38 1.29 1.28 8.64
N ALA A 39 2.41 0.67 8.26
CA ALA A 39 2.78 0.51 6.87
C ALA A 39 1.66 -0.17 6.07
N ARG A 40 1.27 0.46 4.95
CA ARG A 40 0.18 0.03 4.07
C ARG A 40 0.47 -1.37 3.51
N ASP A 41 -0.41 -2.35 3.79
CA ASP A 41 -0.36 -3.65 3.13
C ASP A 41 -1.08 -3.59 1.77
N ARG A 42 -0.30 -3.24 0.73
CA ARG A 42 -0.81 -3.13 -0.65
C ARG A 42 -1.49 -4.40 -1.13
N VAL A 43 -0.96 -5.57 -0.76
CA VAL A 43 -1.51 -6.87 -1.17
C VAL A 43 -2.83 -7.16 -0.48
N ALA A 44 -2.96 -6.87 0.82
CA ALA A 44 -4.23 -7.03 1.51
C ALA A 44 -5.30 -6.12 0.89
N GLU A 45 -4.97 -4.85 0.63
CA GLU A 45 -5.91 -3.91 0.03
C GLU A 45 -6.36 -4.31 -1.38
N LEU A 46 -5.43 -4.67 -2.27
CA LEU A 46 -5.80 -5.11 -3.62
C LEU A 46 -6.63 -6.40 -3.59
N ARG A 47 -6.37 -7.33 -2.65
CA ARG A 47 -7.19 -8.55 -2.47
C ARG A 47 -8.61 -8.18 -2.03
N THR A 48 -8.73 -7.28 -1.06
CA THR A 48 -10.04 -6.78 -0.58
C THR A 48 -10.83 -6.11 -1.71
N LEU A 49 -10.19 -5.21 -2.47
CA LEU A 49 -10.82 -4.56 -3.61
C LEU A 49 -11.26 -5.61 -4.64
N ALA A 50 -10.35 -6.50 -5.06
CA ALA A 50 -10.60 -7.56 -6.03
C ALA A 50 -11.78 -8.46 -5.65
N SER A 51 -11.93 -8.79 -4.36
CA SER A 51 -13.00 -9.68 -3.89
C SER A 51 -14.42 -9.16 -4.17
N ALA A 52 -14.59 -7.85 -4.39
CA ALA A 52 -15.88 -7.26 -4.71
C ALA A 52 -16.45 -7.71 -6.07
N THR A 53 -15.59 -8.20 -6.99
CA THR A 53 -16.00 -8.73 -8.30
C THR A 53 -16.10 -10.25 -8.33
N ARG A 54 -15.92 -10.93 -7.18
CA ARG A 54 -16.09 -12.39 -7.06
C ARG A 54 -17.54 -12.75 -7.40
N SER A 55 -17.71 -13.52 -8.49
CA SER A 55 -19.00 -14.08 -8.88
C SER A 55 -19.14 -15.50 -8.34
N ALA A 56 -20.37 -15.92 -7.99
CA ALA A 56 -20.66 -17.31 -7.61
C ALA A 56 -20.45 -18.33 -8.74
N VAL A 57 -20.19 -17.84 -9.96
CA VAL A 57 -19.90 -18.64 -11.16
C VAL A 57 -18.41 -18.56 -11.52
N GLU A 58 -17.52 -18.63 -10.53
CA GLU A 58 -16.15 -19.07 -10.83
C GLU A 58 -16.16 -20.60 -10.96
N VAL A 59 -15.97 -21.09 -12.18
CA VAL A 59 -15.72 -22.51 -12.41
C VAL A 59 -14.34 -22.79 -11.83
N ALA A 60 -14.31 -23.23 -10.57
CA ALA A 60 -13.09 -23.70 -9.95
C ALA A 60 -12.61 -24.93 -10.74
N PRO A 61 -11.36 -24.94 -11.26
CA PRO A 61 -10.78 -26.15 -11.83
C PRO A 61 -10.82 -27.28 -10.81
N LEU A 62 -10.72 -28.52 -11.29
CA LEU A 62 -10.52 -29.66 -10.41
C LEU A 62 -9.28 -29.39 -9.55
N GLN A 63 -9.49 -29.26 -8.24
CA GLN A 63 -8.42 -28.91 -7.32
C GLN A 63 -7.46 -30.08 -7.14
N ASN A 64 -6.17 -29.82 -7.27
CA ASN A 64 -5.12 -30.77 -6.91
C ASN A 64 -4.83 -30.65 -5.41
N PRO A 65 -5.11 -31.68 -4.59
CA PRO A 65 -4.97 -31.58 -3.14
C PRO A 65 -3.55 -31.23 -2.67
N ALA A 66 -2.51 -31.67 -3.40
CA ALA A 66 -1.14 -31.35 -3.06
C ALA A 66 -0.86 -29.84 -3.26
N VAL A 67 -1.38 -29.26 -4.35
CA VAL A 67 -1.25 -27.83 -4.64
C VAL A 67 -2.02 -26.99 -3.62
N GLU A 68 -3.24 -27.40 -3.25
CA GLU A 68 -4.02 -26.66 -2.24
C GLU A 68 -3.32 -26.66 -0.87
N LEU A 69 -2.73 -27.80 -0.45
CA LEU A 69 -1.94 -27.86 0.79
C LEU A 69 -0.75 -26.88 0.78
N LEU A 70 -0.06 -26.77 -0.35
CA LEU A 70 1.05 -25.82 -0.51
C LEU A 70 0.57 -24.36 -0.50
N ILE A 71 -0.59 -24.07 -1.10
CA ILE A 71 -1.21 -22.74 -1.05
C ILE A 71 -1.62 -22.37 0.39
N GLU A 72 -2.21 -23.31 1.14
CA GLU A 72 -2.55 -23.11 2.56
C GLU A 72 -1.30 -22.86 3.41
N ALA A 73 -0.23 -23.64 3.18
CA ALA A 73 1.06 -23.43 3.84
C ALA A 73 1.66 -22.05 3.51
N ALA A 74 1.57 -21.63 2.24
CA ALA A 74 2.00 -20.30 1.81
C ALA A 74 1.21 -19.19 2.51
N ALA A 75 -0.12 -19.31 2.57
CA ALA A 75 -0.99 -18.35 3.25
C ALA A 75 -0.70 -18.27 4.75
N ALA A 76 -0.43 -19.41 5.40
CA ALA A 76 -0.03 -19.44 6.80
C ALA A 76 1.31 -18.76 7.04
N ALA A 77 2.29 -18.95 6.14
CA ALA A 77 3.57 -18.24 6.18
C ALA A 77 3.40 -16.72 5.96
N GLU A 78 2.57 -16.31 4.99
CA GLU A 78 2.23 -14.90 4.76
C GLU A 78 1.65 -14.24 6.02
N ALA A 79 0.72 -14.93 6.71
CA ALA A 79 0.09 -14.44 7.93
C ALA A 79 1.09 -14.25 9.09
N ARG A 80 2.24 -14.93 9.05
CA ARG A 80 3.35 -14.76 10.00
C ARG A 80 4.40 -13.73 9.54
N GLY A 81 4.22 -13.12 8.36
CA GLY A 81 5.20 -12.22 7.75
C GLY A 81 6.40 -12.95 7.12
N GLU A 82 6.35 -14.28 7.00
CA GLU A 82 7.44 -15.11 6.46
C GLU A 82 7.39 -15.17 4.93
N HIS A 83 7.61 -14.02 4.26
CA HIS A 83 7.43 -13.91 2.80
C HIS A 83 8.31 -14.86 1.98
N SER A 84 9.54 -15.14 2.43
CA SER A 84 10.42 -16.12 1.76
C SER A 84 9.92 -17.55 1.90
N ALA A 85 9.33 -17.91 3.06
CA ALA A 85 8.74 -19.23 3.25
C ALA A 85 7.48 -19.40 2.40
N ALA A 86 6.64 -18.36 2.31
CA ALA A 86 5.49 -18.35 1.41
C ALA A 86 5.90 -18.55 -0.05
N LEU A 87 6.94 -17.84 -0.52
CA LEU A 87 7.49 -18.04 -1.87
C LEU A 87 7.94 -19.49 -2.11
N ALA A 88 8.65 -20.10 -1.17
CA ALA A 88 9.13 -21.48 -1.33
C ALA A 88 7.98 -22.48 -1.54
N GLN A 89 6.89 -22.33 -0.78
CA GLN A 89 5.69 -23.18 -0.95
C GLN A 89 5.01 -22.95 -2.31
N ILE A 90 4.93 -21.69 -2.77
CA ILE A 90 4.38 -21.35 -4.08
C ILE A 90 5.25 -21.90 -5.22
N GLU A 91 6.57 -21.84 -5.08
CA GLU A 91 7.52 -22.40 -6.05
C GLU A 91 7.42 -23.92 -6.15
N GLU A 92 7.29 -24.61 -5.01
CA GLU A 92 7.01 -26.04 -4.99
C GLU A 92 5.69 -26.36 -5.70
N ALA A 93 4.62 -25.60 -5.44
CA ALA A 93 3.35 -25.78 -6.11
C ALA A 93 3.46 -25.58 -7.64
N LEU A 94 4.27 -24.61 -8.08
CA LEU A 94 4.54 -24.36 -9.50
C LEU A 94 5.34 -25.48 -10.17
N THR A 95 6.06 -26.33 -9.41
CA THR A 95 6.68 -27.54 -9.98
C THR A 95 5.63 -28.60 -10.33
N ILE A 96 4.49 -28.59 -9.64
CA ILE A 96 3.37 -29.52 -9.86
C ILE A 96 2.45 -28.98 -10.96
N GLU A 97 2.12 -27.69 -10.90
CA GLU A 97 1.24 -27.01 -11.86
C GLU A 97 1.88 -25.74 -12.44
N PRO A 98 2.79 -25.88 -13.43
CA PRO A 98 3.58 -24.76 -13.96
C PRO A 98 2.77 -23.70 -14.71
N GLU A 99 1.55 -24.02 -15.13
CA GLU A 99 0.65 -23.12 -15.86
C GLU A 99 -0.56 -22.67 -15.02
N ASN A 100 -0.55 -22.91 -13.70
CA ASN A 100 -1.65 -22.47 -12.84
C ASN A 100 -1.61 -20.94 -12.62
N PRO A 101 -2.60 -20.17 -13.13
CA PRO A 101 -2.61 -18.72 -13.03
C PRO A 101 -2.70 -18.22 -11.58
N ARG A 102 -3.37 -18.94 -10.67
CA ARG A 102 -3.48 -18.57 -9.25
C ARG A 102 -2.10 -18.59 -8.58
N LEU A 103 -1.28 -19.59 -8.89
CA LEU A 103 0.08 -19.68 -8.33
C LEU A 103 0.98 -18.54 -8.81
N TRP A 104 0.87 -18.16 -10.09
CA TRP A 104 1.60 -17.00 -10.62
C TRP A 104 1.18 -15.68 -9.98
N GLN A 105 -0.13 -15.50 -9.72
CA GLN A 105 -0.62 -14.32 -8.99
C GLN A 105 -0.12 -14.30 -7.54
N LEU A 106 -0.14 -15.44 -6.84
CA LEU A 106 0.38 -15.52 -5.47
C LEU A 106 1.87 -15.20 -5.42
N LYS A 107 2.65 -15.71 -6.39
CA LYS A 107 4.08 -15.38 -6.50
C LYS A 107 4.31 -13.90 -6.75
N ALA A 108 3.51 -13.29 -7.64
CA ALA A 108 3.57 -11.86 -7.93
C ALA A 108 3.31 -11.01 -6.66
N GLU A 109 2.32 -11.39 -5.85
CA GLU A 109 1.99 -10.69 -4.61
C GLU A 109 3.09 -10.82 -3.54
N ALA A 110 3.69 -12.00 -3.42
CA ALA A 110 4.82 -12.19 -2.52
C ALA A 110 6.03 -11.33 -2.94
N LEU A 111 6.28 -11.17 -4.25
CA LEU A 111 7.31 -10.26 -4.77
C LEU A 111 6.96 -8.78 -4.54
N LEU A 112 5.68 -8.39 -4.69
CA LEU A 112 5.23 -7.03 -4.37
C LEU A 112 5.51 -6.69 -2.89
N ARG A 113 5.28 -7.63 -1.96
CA ARG A 113 5.61 -7.44 -0.53
C ARG A 113 7.11 -7.32 -0.27
N GLN A 114 7.95 -7.95 -1.11
CA GLN A 114 9.41 -7.86 -1.01
C GLN A 114 9.99 -6.61 -1.69
N GLY A 115 9.17 -5.83 -2.40
CA GLY A 115 9.62 -4.65 -3.14
C GLY A 115 10.18 -4.96 -4.53
N GLU A 116 10.06 -6.21 -5.00
CA GLU A 116 10.51 -6.66 -6.31
C GLU A 116 9.47 -6.30 -7.40
N PHE A 117 9.24 -4.99 -7.58
CA PHE A 117 8.08 -4.49 -8.32
C PHE A 117 8.04 -4.89 -9.79
N LEU A 118 9.20 -4.88 -10.49
CA LEU A 118 9.26 -5.23 -11.90
C LEU A 118 9.00 -6.72 -12.15
N ASP A 119 9.46 -7.59 -11.24
CA ASP A 119 9.23 -9.02 -11.37
C ASP A 119 7.82 -9.40 -10.92
N ALA A 120 7.28 -8.76 -9.88
CA ALA A 120 5.88 -8.87 -9.51
C ALA A 120 4.94 -8.56 -10.69
N GLU A 121 5.19 -7.46 -11.40
CA GLU A 121 4.40 -7.08 -12.58
C GLU A 121 4.45 -8.12 -13.70
N LYS A 122 5.65 -8.62 -14.04
CA LYS A 122 5.79 -9.66 -15.07
C LYS A 122 5.00 -10.91 -14.72
N LEU A 123 5.02 -11.31 -13.45
CA LEU A 123 4.31 -12.51 -12.99
C LEU A 123 2.79 -12.30 -12.93
N ALA A 124 2.32 -11.11 -12.60
CA ALA A 124 0.90 -10.76 -12.71
C ALA A 124 0.43 -10.80 -14.17
N MET A 125 1.21 -10.23 -15.12
CA MET A 125 0.86 -10.35 -16.53
C MET A 125 0.78 -11.82 -16.98
N LYS A 126 1.74 -12.66 -16.55
CA LYS A 126 1.71 -14.10 -16.81
C LYS A 126 0.46 -14.78 -16.23
N SER A 127 0.07 -14.43 -14.99
CA SER A 127 -1.15 -14.95 -14.37
C SER A 127 -2.39 -14.55 -15.16
N TYR A 128 -2.48 -13.28 -15.57
CA TYR A 128 -3.58 -12.77 -16.39
C TYR A 128 -3.69 -13.49 -17.73
N ASP A 129 -2.57 -13.75 -18.41
CA ASP A 129 -2.53 -14.43 -19.71
C ASP A 129 -2.94 -15.91 -19.62
N LEU A 130 -2.55 -16.60 -18.54
CA LEU A 130 -2.90 -18.00 -18.29
C LEU A 130 -4.32 -18.17 -17.73
N GLY A 131 -4.87 -17.12 -17.13
CA GLY A 131 -6.06 -17.17 -16.28
C GLY A 131 -7.35 -16.66 -16.92
N SER A 132 -8.40 -16.71 -16.10
CA SER A 132 -9.68 -16.11 -16.44
C SER A 132 -9.56 -14.59 -16.42
N GLN A 133 -9.76 -13.94 -17.57
CA GLN A 133 -9.70 -12.48 -17.71
C GLN A 133 -11.00 -11.79 -17.32
N ILE A 134 -11.70 -12.34 -16.31
CA ILE A 134 -12.94 -11.82 -15.75
C ILE A 134 -12.90 -11.88 -14.21
N GLY A 135 -13.80 -11.14 -13.57
CA GLY A 135 -14.06 -11.22 -12.14
C GLY A 135 -12.88 -10.81 -11.25
N GLU A 136 -12.74 -11.50 -10.13
CA GLU A 136 -11.72 -11.22 -9.11
C GLU A 136 -10.31 -11.31 -9.70
N TRP A 137 -10.03 -12.38 -10.44
CA TRP A 137 -8.69 -12.63 -10.98
C TRP A 137 -8.23 -11.57 -11.98
N CYS A 138 -9.12 -11.09 -12.86
CA CYS A 138 -8.80 -9.96 -13.74
C CYS A 138 -8.46 -8.71 -12.93
N MET A 139 -9.32 -8.36 -11.96
CA MET A 139 -9.16 -7.12 -11.20
C MET A 139 -7.90 -7.16 -10.33
N ARG A 140 -7.64 -8.29 -9.68
CA ARG A 140 -6.48 -8.52 -8.80
C ARG A 140 -5.15 -8.39 -9.54
N ASN A 141 -5.06 -8.94 -10.76
CA ASN A 141 -3.88 -8.79 -11.63
C ASN A 141 -3.62 -7.32 -11.97
N TRP A 142 -4.63 -6.59 -12.46
CA TRP A 142 -4.47 -5.19 -12.84
C TRP A 142 -4.21 -4.25 -11.65
N LEU A 143 -4.81 -4.51 -10.49
CA LEU A 143 -4.51 -3.76 -9.27
C LEU A 143 -3.07 -3.99 -8.81
N LEU A 144 -2.54 -5.22 -8.91
CA LEU A 144 -1.14 -5.50 -8.61
C LEU A 144 -0.20 -4.68 -9.51
N ILE A 145 -0.48 -4.62 -10.82
CA ILE A 145 0.28 -3.80 -11.78
C ILE A 145 0.19 -2.31 -11.43
N ALA A 146 -0.97 -1.83 -10.98
CA ALA A 146 -1.08 -0.45 -10.51
C ALA A 146 -0.19 -0.19 -9.29
N GLU A 147 -0.21 -1.09 -8.30
CA GLU A 147 0.59 -0.95 -7.08
C GLU A 147 2.11 -1.04 -7.32
N THR A 148 2.56 -1.85 -8.28
CA THR A 148 3.97 -1.89 -8.71
C THR A 148 4.37 -0.60 -9.40
N ARG A 149 3.50 -0.04 -10.26
CA ARG A 149 3.78 1.20 -10.99
C ARG A 149 3.76 2.43 -10.10
N ASP A 150 2.86 2.49 -9.11
CA ASP A 150 2.91 3.50 -8.06
C ASP A 150 4.22 3.44 -7.28
N ALA A 151 4.69 2.23 -6.95
CA ALA A 151 5.97 2.05 -6.25
C ALA A 151 7.17 2.59 -7.03
N LEU A 152 7.12 2.47 -8.35
CA LEU A 152 8.16 2.91 -9.27
C LEU A 152 8.03 4.39 -9.67
N GLY A 153 7.01 5.10 -9.18
CA GLY A 153 6.74 6.49 -9.51
C GLY A 153 6.12 6.72 -10.90
N ASP A 154 5.63 5.66 -11.55
CA ASP A 154 4.96 5.74 -12.85
C ASP A 154 3.44 5.85 -12.68
N ALA A 155 3.00 7.04 -12.25
CA ALA A 155 1.59 7.35 -12.03
C ALA A 155 0.74 7.13 -13.29
N SER A 156 1.29 7.42 -14.48
CA SER A 156 0.56 7.30 -15.74
C SER A 156 0.16 5.86 -16.07
N THR A 157 1.10 4.92 -15.89
CA THR A 157 0.84 3.49 -16.11
C THR A 157 0.01 2.92 -14.97
N SER A 158 0.21 3.38 -13.73
CA SER A 158 -0.64 3.00 -12.59
C SER A 158 -2.11 3.33 -12.84
N GLU A 159 -2.43 4.57 -13.21
CA GLU A 159 -3.80 4.96 -13.53
C GLU A 159 -4.37 4.15 -14.70
N ALA A 160 -3.55 3.87 -15.73
CA ALA A 160 -3.97 3.03 -16.84
C ALA A 160 -4.25 1.58 -16.44
N ALA A 161 -3.54 1.04 -15.45
CA ALA A 161 -3.78 -0.28 -14.88
C ALA A 161 -5.05 -0.28 -14.01
N ARG A 162 -5.27 0.76 -13.18
CA ARG A 162 -6.50 0.92 -12.38
C ARG A 162 -7.75 0.99 -13.27
N ARG A 163 -7.70 1.76 -14.36
CA ARG A 163 -8.81 1.80 -15.35
C ARG A 163 -9.10 0.44 -15.97
N ARG A 164 -8.08 -0.40 -16.17
CA ARG A 164 -8.29 -1.79 -16.66
C ARG A 164 -8.90 -2.68 -15.58
N ALA A 165 -8.46 -2.52 -14.33
CA ALA A 165 -9.02 -3.23 -13.19
C ALA A 165 -10.53 -2.93 -13.05
N ASP A 166 -10.92 -1.65 -13.11
CA ASP A 166 -12.32 -1.21 -13.05
C ASP A 166 -13.16 -1.72 -14.24
N GLY A 167 -12.51 -1.94 -15.39
CA GLY A 167 -13.11 -2.46 -16.62
C GLY A 167 -13.20 -3.98 -16.71
N CYS A 168 -12.74 -4.73 -15.70
CA CYS A 168 -12.76 -6.18 -15.71
C CYS A 168 -14.20 -6.72 -15.81
N PRO A 169 -14.54 -7.53 -16.85
CA PRO A 169 -15.88 -8.07 -16.97
C PRO A 169 -16.19 -9.02 -15.81
N THR A 170 -17.41 -9.01 -15.27
CA THR A 170 -17.82 -9.91 -14.16
C THR A 170 -18.53 -11.18 -14.63
N ARG A 171 -18.75 -11.30 -15.95
CA ARG A 171 -19.36 -12.46 -16.61
C ARG A 171 -18.64 -12.74 -17.92
N PRO A 172 -18.57 -14.00 -18.38
CA PRO A 172 -18.06 -14.32 -19.70
C PRO A 172 -18.83 -13.56 -20.78
N LEU A 173 -18.12 -13.00 -21.76
CA LEU A 173 -18.75 -12.37 -22.92
C LEU A 173 -19.45 -13.46 -23.77
N PRO A 174 -20.66 -13.19 -24.29
CA PRO A 174 -21.32 -14.12 -25.20
C PRO A 174 -20.45 -14.37 -26.43
N ARG A 175 -20.23 -15.64 -26.76
CA ARG A 175 -19.58 -16.06 -28.00
C ARG A 175 -20.64 -16.01 -29.11
N TYR A 176 -20.44 -15.16 -30.11
CA TYR A 176 -21.26 -15.06 -31.32
C TYR A 176 -20.60 -15.80 -32.49
#